data_AF-A0A3B9VLB6-F1
#
_entry.id   AF-A0A3B9VLB6-F1
#
_cell.length_a   1.000
_cell.length_b   1.000
_cell.length_c   1.000
_cell.angle_alpha   90.00
_cell.angle_beta   90.00
_cell.angle_gamma   90.00
#
_symmetry.space_group_name_H-M   'P 1'
#
loop_
_entity.id
_entity.type
_entity.pdbx_description
1 polymer ?
#
loop_
_entity_poly.entity_id
_entity_poly.type
_entity_poly.pdbx_seq_one_letter_code
_entity_poly.pdbx_strand_id
1 'polypeptide(L)' 'EMVAAGQRVLAVGITSPENSIQIDNRDGQVKYIKESLTDSNEYISGIWIIDVPNREIALELAAQGSKACNRRVELRPLLG' A
#
# COMPACT_ATOMS: atom_id res chain seq x y z
N GLU A 1 8.30 8.55 -15.07
CA GLU A 1 7.65 9.87 -14.90
C GLU A 1 7.69 10.35 -13.46
N MET A 2 7.07 9.66 -12.49
CA MET A 2 7.07 10.10 -11.07
C MET A 2 8.47 10.29 -10.46
N VAL A 3 9.45 9.46 -10.84
CA VAL A 3 10.86 9.62 -10.42
C VAL A 3 11.47 10.89 -10.98
N ALA A 4 11.25 11.15 -12.28
CA ALA A 4 11.77 12.34 -12.94
C ALA A 4 11.10 13.62 -12.41
N ALA A 5 9.83 13.54 -12.01
CA ALA A 5 9.08 14.62 -11.39
C ALA A 5 9.38 14.81 -9.88
N GLY A 6 10.19 13.94 -9.26
CA GLY A 6 10.48 13.99 -7.82
C GLY A 6 9.30 13.61 -6.91
N GLN A 7 8.23 13.03 -7.46
CA GLN A 7 6.97 12.77 -6.76
C GLN A 7 6.92 11.40 -6.06
N ARG A 8 7.89 10.51 -6.32
CA ARG A 8 7.90 9.15 -5.77
C ARG A 8 8.77 9.08 -4.52
N VAL A 9 8.13 8.88 -3.37
CA VAL A 9 8.81 8.61 -2.10
C VAL A 9 9.16 7.11 -1.99
N LEU A 10 8.19 6.24 -2.27
CA LEU A 10 8.34 4.79 -2.21
C LEU A 10 7.52 4.12 -3.32
N ALA A 11 8.04 3.04 -3.89
CA ALA A 11 7.23 2.09 -4.65
C ALA A 11 7.81 0.69 -4.51
N VAL A 12 7.08 -0.19 -3.84
CA VAL A 12 7.55 -1.55 -3.51
C VAL A 12 6.43 -2.57 -3.66
N GLY A 13 6.82 -3.81 -3.95
CA GLY A 13 5.94 -4.96 -3.84
C GLY A 13 5.82 -5.43 -2.40
N ILE A 14 4.69 -6.05 -2.08
CA ILE A 14 4.43 -6.72 -0.81
C ILE A 14 4.15 -8.19 -1.15
N THR A 15 4.76 -9.10 -0.39
CA THR A 15 4.56 -10.53 -0.60
C THR A 15 3.12 -10.94 -0.29
N SER A 16 2.76 -12.13 -0.75
CA SER A 16 1.44 -12.71 -0.56
C SER A 16 1.10 -12.98 0.91
N PRO A 17 -0.19 -13.01 1.30
CA PRO A 17 -0.60 -13.01 2.70
C PRO A 17 -0.17 -14.25 3.48
N GLU A 18 0.14 -15.38 2.83
CA GLU A 18 0.69 -16.59 3.47
C GLU A 18 2.06 -16.38 4.13
N ASN A 19 2.75 -15.30 3.78
CA ASN A 19 4.01 -14.90 4.40
C ASN A 19 3.83 -13.85 5.52
N SER A 20 2.58 -13.50 5.86
CA SER A 20 2.28 -12.53 6.91
C SER A 20 2.50 -13.11 8.31
N ILE A 21 2.91 -12.24 9.22
CA ILE A 21 2.90 -12.50 10.66
C ILE A 21 2.18 -11.34 11.32
N GLN A 22 1.04 -11.61 11.95
CA GLN A 22 0.38 -10.64 12.82
C GLN A 22 1.15 -10.53 14.12
N ILE A 23 1.26 -9.31 14.63
CA ILE A 23 1.85 -8.99 15.93
C ILE A 23 0.80 -8.22 16.71
N ASP A 24 0.28 -8.80 17.79
CA ASP A 24 -0.71 -8.17 18.67
C ASP A 24 -0.18 -8.09 20.10
N ASN A 25 -0.14 -6.88 20.66
CA ASN A 25 0.32 -6.63 22.03
C ASN A 25 -0.66 -5.74 22.81
N ARG A 26 -1.95 -5.74 22.43
CA ARG A 26 -2.97 -4.85 23.04
C ARG A 26 -3.21 -5.12 24.53
N ASP A 27 -2.96 -6.34 25.00
CA ASP A 27 -3.13 -6.76 26.38
C ASP A 27 -1.81 -6.83 27.18
N GLY A 28 -0.71 -6.33 26.60
CA GLY A 28 0.62 -6.43 27.19
C GLY A 28 1.25 -7.82 27.11
N GLN A 29 0.61 -8.77 26.43
CA GLN A 29 1.14 -10.09 26.13
C GLN A 29 1.25 -10.29 24.62
N VAL A 30 2.48 -10.15 24.10
CA VAL A 30 2.71 -10.20 22.65
C VAL A 30 2.32 -11.57 22.09
N LYS A 31 1.48 -11.55 21.05
CA LYS A 31 1.07 -12.70 20.25
C LYS A 31 1.64 -12.56 18.84
N TYR A 32 2.23 -13.65 18.34
CA TYR A 32 2.72 -13.78 16.98
C TYR A 32 1.87 -14.82 16.26
N ILE A 33 1.18 -14.44 15.19
CA ILE A 33 0.26 -15.32 14.47
C ILE A 33 0.67 -15.36 13.00
N LYS A 34 1.10 -16.52 12.51
CA LYS A 34 1.60 -16.69 11.13
C LYS A 34 0.44 -16.85 10.14
N GLU A 35 -0.33 -15.78 9.99
CA GLU A 35 -1.44 -15.68 9.07
C GLU A 35 -1.67 -14.21 8.67
N SER A 36 -2.48 -13.98 7.65
CA SER A 36 -2.90 -12.63 7.25
C SER A 36 -3.85 -12.02 8.28
N LEU A 37 -3.78 -10.71 8.50
CA LEU A 37 -4.77 -9.99 9.32
C LEU A 37 -6.18 -10.07 8.71
N THR A 38 -6.27 -10.12 7.39
CA THR A 38 -7.54 -10.17 6.65
C THR A 38 -7.64 -11.48 5.89
N ASP A 39 -8.74 -12.19 6.08
CA ASP A 39 -9.10 -13.37 5.28
C ASP A 39 -9.84 -12.90 4.01
N SER A 40 -9.11 -12.85 2.88
CA SER A 40 -9.63 -12.37 1.61
C SER A 40 -8.87 -12.95 0.44
N ASN A 41 -9.59 -13.27 -0.64
CA ASN A 41 -9.01 -13.70 -1.91
C ASN A 41 -8.35 -12.55 -2.69
N GLU A 42 -8.60 -11.30 -2.30
CA GLU A 42 -7.93 -10.11 -2.82
C GLU A 42 -7.15 -9.40 -1.72
N TYR A 43 -5.89 -9.07 -2.01
CA TYR A 43 -4.97 -8.49 -1.06
C TYR A 43 -4.04 -7.46 -1.72
N ILE A 44 -3.43 -6.61 -0.88
CA ILE A 44 -2.49 -5.60 -1.31
C ILE A 44 -1.15 -6.27 -1.64
N SER A 45 -0.76 -6.25 -2.92
CA SER A 45 0.51 -6.82 -3.41
C SER A 45 1.62 -5.77 -3.60
N GLY A 46 1.36 -4.53 -3.22
CA GLY A 46 2.30 -3.43 -3.35
C GLY A 46 1.75 -2.12 -2.80
N ILE A 47 2.64 -1.19 -2.52
CA ILE A 47 2.29 0.16 -2.08
C ILE A 47 3.20 1.18 -2.74
N TRP A 48 2.61 2.32 -3.12
CA TRP A 48 3.33 3.51 -3.51
C TRP A 48 3.05 4.61 -2.49
N ILE A 49 4.09 5.34 -2.11
CA ILE A 49 3.99 6.59 -1.37
C ILE A 49 4.44 7.69 -2.32
N ILE A 50 3.59 8.67 -2.51
CA ILE A 50 3.80 9.80 -3.40
C ILE A 50 3.71 11.09 -2.61
N ASP A 51 4.54 12.06 -2.97
CA ASP A 51 4.46 13.42 -2.46
C ASP A 51 4.13 14.34 -3.64
N VAL A 52 2.94 14.93 -3.58
CA VAL A 52 2.36 15.71 -4.68
C VAL A 52 1.64 16.93 -4.10
N PRO A 53 1.61 18.05 -4.83
CA PRO A 53 1.17 19.33 -4.26
C PRO A 53 -0.35 19.40 -4.03
N ASN A 54 -1.15 18.49 -4.60
CA ASN A 54 -2.59 18.46 -4.40
C ASN A 54 -3.19 17.07 -4.69
N ARG A 55 -4.48 16.92 -4.34
CA ARG A 55 -5.22 15.66 -4.46
C ARG A 55 -5.51 15.27 -5.91
N GLU A 56 -5.65 16.25 -6.79
CA GLU A 56 -6.00 16.04 -8.19
C GLU A 56 -4.88 15.29 -8.92
N ILE A 57 -3.62 15.68 -8.68
CA ILE A 57 -2.44 14.98 -9.22
C ILE A 57 -2.35 13.55 -8.64
N ALA A 58 -2.65 13.38 -7.35
CA ALA A 58 -2.66 12.06 -6.73
C ALA A 58 -3.68 11.11 -7.39
N LEU A 59 -4.88 11.62 -7.69
CA LEU A 59 -5.94 10.88 -8.38
C LEU A 59 -5.54 10.51 -9.81
N GLU A 60 -4.93 11.44 -10.54
CA GLU A 60 -4.46 11.18 -11.91
C GLU A 60 -3.39 10.08 -11.93
N LEU A 61 -2.37 10.20 -11.08
CA LEU A 61 -1.30 9.20 -10.97
C LEU A 61 -1.86 7.83 -10.53
N ALA A 62 -2.82 7.80 -9.60
CA ALA A 62 -3.46 6.56 -9.19
C ALA A 62 -4.24 5.90 -10.34
N ALA A 63 -4.97 6.68 -11.14
CA ALA A 63 -5.70 6.17 -12.30
C ALA A 63 -4.74 5.61 -13.38
N GLN A 64 -3.66 6.33 -13.68
CA GLN A 64 -2.61 5.88 -14.60
C GLN A 64 -1.95 4.59 -14.10
N GLY A 65 -1.63 4.54 -12.80
CA GLY A 65 -1.05 3.37 -12.15
C GLY A 65 -1.94 2.13 -12.19
N SER A 66 -3.23 2.30 -11.87
CA SER A 66 -4.25 1.26 -11.96
C SER A 66 -4.30 0.63 -13.36
N LYS A 67 -4.35 1.48 -14.39
CA LYS A 67 -4.34 1.05 -15.79
C LYS A 67 -3.03 0.33 -16.15
N ALA A 68 -1.88 0.90 -15.79
CA ALA A 68 -0.57 0.36 -16.14
C ALA A 68 -0.30 -1.00 -15.46
N CYS A 69 -0.72 -1.15 -14.21
CA CYS A 69 -0.55 -2.38 -13.44
C CYS A 69 -1.66 -3.42 -13.68
N ASN A 70 -2.73 -3.06 -14.41
CA ASN A 70 -3.96 -3.86 -14.56
C ASN A 70 -4.48 -4.37 -13.21
N ARG A 71 -4.54 -3.48 -12.21
CA ARG A 71 -4.90 -3.79 -10.83
C ARG A 71 -5.75 -2.66 -10.27
N ARG A 72 -6.69 -2.99 -9.39
CA ARG A 72 -7.34 -1.98 -8.55
C ARG A 72 -6.30 -1.35 -7.64
N VAL A 73 -6.42 -0.04 -7.46
CA VAL A 73 -5.61 0.72 -6.51
C VAL A 73 -6.53 1.55 -5.65
N GLU A 74 -6.06 1.83 -4.44
CA GLU A 74 -6.77 2.64 -3.48
C GLU A 74 -5.88 3.82 -3.09
N LEU A 75 -6.42 5.03 -3.19
CA LEU A 75 -5.71 6.25 -2.82
C LEU A 75 -6.15 6.66 -1.42
N ARG A 76 -5.21 6.70 -0.48
CA ARG A 76 -5.43 7.14 0.89
C ARG A 76 -4.45 8.26 1.25
N PRO A 77 -4.91 9.43 1.74
CA PRO A 77 -4.03 10.42 2.35
C PRO A 77 -3.37 9.84 3.60
N LEU A 78 -2.08 10.13 3.79
CA LEU A 78 -1.41 9.87 5.06
C LEU A 78 -1.76 10.99 6.05
N LEU A 79 -2.03 10.60 7.30
CA LEU A 79 -2.16 11.55 8.41
C LEU A 79 -0.77 11.78 9.01
N GLY A 80 -0.42 13.04 9.22
CA GLY A 80 0.82 13.49 9.86
C GLY A 80 0.52 14.31 11.10
#